data_AF-A0A195B3Y5-F1
#
_entry.id   AF-A0A195B3Y5-F1
#
_cell.length_a   1.000
_cell.length_b   1.000
_cell.length_c   1.000
_cell.angle_alpha   90.00
_cell.angle_beta   90.00
_cell.angle_gamma   90.00
#
_symmetry.space_group_name_H-M   'P 1'
#
loop_
_entity.id
_entity.type
_entity.pdbx_description
1 polymer ?
#
loop_
_entity_poly.entity_id
_entity_poly.type
_entity_poly.pdbx_seq_one_letter_code
_entity_poly.pdbx_strand_id
1 'polypeptide(L)'
;MNILPKKRWHVRTKENIARVRRDEAKAAEEERIKKERIQKAETEARVELLRHRARSTYDGRSTIEGSTNKKLEHVNFFAELEDGKIDYSRPNAEHEKEKKEEKEKYEKQIGYLTYLGQDTNEATGKKNWYEELPKRLTDTEKDVEIEIKKKTLNDPMIDIKKHSTYKRYKDKKYKKKKHKHSEKKEDRNQSNTNIEKLRAERLLREQSEKLRTEVLLAKVRGEPMPVVTPEIPKPAIKQKYNSQFFPEIARQNAERTPKHSRQNTASP
;
A
#
# COMPACT_ATOMS: atom_id res chain seq x y z
N MET A 1 4.72 -50.08 38.31
CA MET A 1 5.83 -49.24 37.77
C MET A 1 5.87 -49.36 36.25
N ASN A 2 5.63 -48.28 35.50
CA ASN A 2 5.75 -48.31 34.03
C ASN A 2 7.21 -48.11 33.61
N ILE A 3 7.83 -49.14 33.05
CA ILE A 3 9.23 -49.11 32.59
C ILE A 3 9.38 -48.74 31.12
N LEU A 4 8.27 -48.67 30.36
CA LEU A 4 8.26 -48.43 28.93
C LEU A 4 8.89 -47.07 28.53
N PRO A 5 8.64 -45.95 29.26
CA PRO A 5 9.26 -44.65 28.98
C PRO A 5 10.78 -44.63 29.08
N LYS A 6 11.37 -45.60 29.78
CA LYS A 6 12.83 -45.73 29.96
C LYS A 6 13.49 -46.57 28.87
N LYS A 7 12.71 -47.13 27.94
CA LYS A 7 13.23 -47.96 26.85
C LYS A 7 13.41 -47.13 25.59
N ARG A 8 14.60 -47.23 24.98
CA ARG A 8 14.98 -46.56 23.73
C ARG A 8 14.08 -46.89 22.53
N TRP A 9 13.40 -48.04 22.53
CA TRP A 9 12.52 -48.48 21.45
C TRP A 9 11.06 -48.02 21.62
N HIS A 10 10.73 -47.32 22.70
CA HIS A 10 9.34 -46.93 22.93
C HIS A 10 8.89 -45.88 21.90
N VAL A 11 7.94 -46.26 21.05
CA VAL A 11 7.39 -45.45 19.94
C VAL A 11 6.94 -44.05 20.36
N ARG A 12 6.43 -43.87 21.59
CA ARG A 12 5.87 -42.61 22.09
C ARG A 12 6.91 -41.66 22.69
N THR A 13 8.18 -42.04 22.75
CA THR A 13 9.22 -41.11 23.22
C THR A 13 9.41 -40.00 22.19
N LYS A 14 9.68 -38.79 22.67
CA LYS A 14 9.84 -37.61 21.81
C LYS A 14 10.89 -37.83 20.70
N GLU A 15 11.98 -38.52 21.04
CA GLU A 15 13.08 -38.85 20.12
C GLU A 15 12.64 -39.78 18.99
N ASN A 16 11.88 -40.84 19.30
CA ASN A 16 11.41 -41.78 18.29
C ASN A 16 10.35 -41.16 17.38
N ILE A 17 9.44 -40.37 17.94
CA ILE A 17 8.45 -39.62 17.13
C ILE A 17 9.18 -38.63 16.22
N ALA A 18 10.22 -37.93 16.70
CA ALA A 18 11.00 -37.00 15.88
C ALA A 18 11.76 -37.73 14.75
N ARG A 19 12.27 -38.95 15.01
CA ARG A 19 12.90 -39.78 13.98
C ARG A 19 11.91 -40.21 12.91
N VAL A 20 10.73 -40.69 13.30
CA VAL A 20 9.65 -41.05 12.37
C VAL A 20 9.26 -39.86 11.50
N ARG A 21 9.06 -38.68 12.10
CA ARG A 21 8.74 -37.46 11.34
C ARG A 21 9.83 -37.07 10.34
N ARG A 22 11.12 -37.26 10.70
CA ARG A 22 12.23 -36.97 9.78
C ARG A 22 12.22 -37.95 8.60
N ASP A 23 12.00 -39.23 8.88
CA ASP A 23 11.96 -40.27 7.85
C ASP A 23 10.74 -40.09 6.93
N GLU A 24 9.57 -39.74 7.48
CA GLU A 24 8.36 -39.39 6.73
C GLU A 24 8.56 -38.13 5.88
N ALA A 25 9.17 -37.08 6.44
CA ALA A 25 9.46 -35.85 5.71
C ALA A 25 10.44 -36.09 4.55
N LYS A 26 11.48 -36.91 4.77
CA LYS A 26 12.43 -37.29 3.73
C LYS A 26 11.76 -38.12 2.63
N ALA A 27 10.91 -39.08 3.00
CA ALA A 27 10.15 -39.87 2.03
C ALA A 27 9.22 -38.97 1.20
N ALA A 28 8.54 -38.01 1.82
CA ALA A 28 7.67 -37.05 1.13
C ALA A 28 8.46 -36.15 0.16
N GLU A 29 9.64 -35.68 0.55
CA GLU A 29 10.52 -34.87 -0.32
C GLU A 29 10.99 -35.67 -1.54
N GLU A 30 11.45 -36.91 -1.34
CA GLU A 30 11.89 -37.79 -2.43
C GLU A 30 10.74 -38.10 -3.42
N GLU A 31 9.53 -38.32 -2.93
CA GLU A 31 8.35 -38.49 -3.80
C GLU A 31 8.01 -37.24 -4.59
N ARG A 32 8.14 -36.05 -3.97
CA ARG A 32 7.92 -34.78 -4.67
C ARG A 32 8.93 -34.58 -5.79
N ILE A 33 10.21 -34.81 -5.52
CA ILE A 33 11.28 -34.70 -6.53
C ILE A 33 11.02 -35.67 -7.70
N LYS A 34 10.60 -36.91 -7.41
CA LYS A 34 10.23 -37.88 -8.45
C LYS A 34 9.05 -37.40 -9.29
N LYS A 35 7.99 -36.90 -8.66
CA LYS A 35 6.80 -36.36 -9.36
C LYS A 35 7.17 -35.17 -10.23
N GLU A 36 7.97 -34.24 -9.72
CA GLU A 36 8.44 -33.07 -10.47
C GLU A 36 9.28 -33.49 -11.69
N ARG A 37 10.17 -34.50 -11.55
CA ARG A 37 10.91 -35.07 -12.68
C ARG A 37 9.99 -35.71 -13.72
N ILE A 38 8.98 -36.48 -13.28
CA ILE A 38 8.01 -37.12 -14.19
C ILE A 38 7.22 -36.05 -14.95
N GLN A 39 6.71 -35.04 -14.25
CA GLN A 39 5.96 -33.94 -14.87
C GLN A 39 6.82 -33.17 -15.88
N LYS A 40 8.09 -32.89 -15.54
CA LYS A 40 9.03 -32.23 -16.45
C LYS A 40 9.28 -33.07 -17.72
N ALA A 41 9.49 -34.37 -17.56
CA ALA A 41 9.66 -35.27 -18.71
C ALA A 41 8.39 -35.33 -19.58
N GLU A 42 7.20 -35.33 -18.97
CA GLU A 42 5.91 -35.31 -19.67
C GLU A 42 5.70 -34.01 -20.45
N THR A 43 5.99 -32.85 -19.85
CA THR A 43 5.86 -31.56 -20.52
C THR A 43 6.86 -31.43 -21.66
N GLU A 44 8.11 -31.84 -21.47
CA GLU A 44 9.15 -31.87 -22.51
C GLU A 44 8.76 -32.78 -23.67
N ALA A 45 8.30 -34.01 -23.39
CA ALA A 45 7.84 -34.95 -24.43
C ALA A 45 6.65 -34.40 -25.22
N ARG A 46 5.69 -33.77 -24.54
CA ARG A 46 4.53 -33.13 -25.17
C ARG A 46 4.96 -31.97 -26.07
N VAL A 47 5.88 -31.12 -25.60
CA VAL A 47 6.42 -30.00 -26.37
C VAL A 47 7.17 -30.51 -27.59
N GLU A 48 8.01 -31.54 -27.46
CA GLU A 48 8.76 -32.09 -28.59
C GLU A 48 7.85 -32.70 -29.66
N LEU A 49 6.78 -33.40 -29.24
CA LEU A 49 5.77 -33.90 -30.16
C LEU A 49 5.07 -32.76 -30.92
N LEU A 50 4.71 -31.68 -30.22
CA LEU A 50 4.12 -30.50 -30.86
C LEU A 50 5.11 -29.80 -31.79
N ARG A 51 6.39 -29.70 -31.43
CA ARG A 51 7.46 -29.15 -32.28
C ARG A 51 7.67 -30.00 -33.52
N HIS A 52 7.68 -31.33 -33.39
CA HIS A 52 7.79 -32.24 -34.53
C HIS A 52 6.60 -32.07 -35.48
N ARG A 53 5.37 -32.01 -34.94
CA ARG A 53 4.16 -31.77 -35.74
C ARG A 53 4.16 -30.40 -36.43
N ALA A 54 4.57 -29.34 -35.74
CA ALA A 54 4.61 -28.00 -36.30
C ALA A 54 5.64 -27.91 -37.45
N ARG A 55 6.82 -28.51 -37.26
CA ARG A 55 7.84 -28.66 -38.31
C ARG A 55 7.25 -29.38 -39.52
N SER A 56 6.61 -30.54 -39.33
CA SER A 56 6.04 -31.30 -40.45
C SER A 56 4.93 -30.57 -41.22
N THR A 57 4.20 -29.63 -40.59
CA THR A 57 3.10 -28.91 -41.25
C THR A 57 3.51 -27.58 -41.89
N TYR A 58 4.45 -26.84 -41.29
CA TYR A 58 4.76 -25.46 -41.70
C TYR A 58 6.16 -25.31 -42.32
N ASP A 59 7.11 -26.14 -41.90
CA ASP A 59 8.50 -26.05 -42.34
C ASP A 59 8.75 -27.26 -43.26
N GLY A 60 8.61 -27.09 -44.58
CA GLY A 60 8.87 -28.14 -45.58
C GLY A 60 10.31 -28.68 -45.59
N ARG A 61 11.12 -28.37 -44.58
CA ARG A 61 12.45 -28.90 -44.30
C ARG A 61 12.31 -30.33 -43.76
N SER A 62 12.34 -31.31 -44.67
CA SER A 62 12.71 -32.67 -44.30
C SER A 62 14.08 -32.67 -43.62
N THR A 63 14.32 -33.65 -42.75
CA THR A 63 15.58 -33.88 -42.03
C THR A 63 16.76 -33.95 -43.00
N ILE A 64 17.33 -32.80 -43.36
CA ILE A 64 18.54 -32.69 -44.17
C ILE A 64 19.66 -32.41 -43.19
N GLU A 65 20.37 -33.48 -42.83
CA GLU A 65 21.73 -33.41 -42.33
C GLU A 65 22.59 -32.67 -43.36
N GLY A 66 23.30 -31.65 -42.90
CA GLY A 66 24.32 -30.95 -43.69
C GLY A 66 23.77 -29.80 -44.55
N SER A 67 24.02 -28.57 -44.12
CA SER A 67 24.39 -27.51 -45.06
C SER A 67 25.15 -26.40 -44.36
N THR A 68 26.46 -26.44 -44.57
CA THR A 68 27.39 -25.33 -44.42
C THR A 68 26.95 -24.16 -45.30
N ASN A 69 26.82 -22.96 -44.73
CA ASN A 69 27.54 -21.74 -45.16
C ASN A 69 26.87 -20.46 -44.64
N LYS A 70 27.69 -19.64 -43.97
CA LYS A 70 27.49 -18.23 -43.60
C LYS A 70 26.30 -17.94 -42.66
N LYS A 71 26.58 -18.00 -41.35
CA LYS A 71 25.73 -17.44 -40.28
C LYS A 71 25.55 -15.94 -40.52
N LEU A 72 24.44 -15.55 -41.11
CA LEU A 72 23.82 -14.29 -40.72
C LEU A 72 23.27 -14.55 -39.32
N GLU A 73 23.90 -14.00 -38.30
CA GLU A 73 23.43 -14.14 -36.93
C GLU A 73 22.06 -13.47 -36.82
N HIS A 74 21.01 -14.27 -36.76
CA HIS A 74 19.69 -13.78 -36.39
C HIS A 74 19.78 -13.23 -34.96
N VAL A 75 19.29 -12.01 -34.74
CA VAL A 75 19.21 -11.41 -33.40
C VAL A 75 18.22 -12.23 -32.57
N ASN A 76 18.73 -13.25 -31.90
CA ASN A 76 17.97 -14.09 -31.00
C ASN A 76 17.82 -13.36 -29.66
N PHE A 77 16.71 -12.63 -29.50
CA PHE A 77 16.34 -11.97 -28.23
C PHE A 77 16.28 -12.94 -27.03
N PHE A 78 16.20 -14.24 -27.30
CA PHE A 78 16.13 -15.31 -26.30
C PHE A 78 17.39 -16.20 -26.25
N ALA A 79 18.47 -15.86 -26.97
CA ALA A 79 19.71 -16.65 -26.90
C ALA A 79 20.27 -16.69 -25.47
N GLU A 80 20.32 -15.54 -24.80
CA GLU A 80 20.80 -15.44 -23.40
C GLU A 80 19.95 -16.24 -22.40
N LEU A 81 18.70 -16.49 -22.78
CA LEU A 81 17.74 -17.25 -21.99
C LEU A 81 17.94 -18.76 -22.15
N GLU A 82 18.13 -19.20 -23.39
CA GLU A 82 18.37 -20.60 -23.74
C GLU A 82 19.77 -21.06 -23.31
N ASP A 83 20.74 -20.14 -23.33
CA ASP A 83 22.09 -20.31 -22.77
C ASP A 83 22.11 -20.35 -21.22
N GLY A 84 20.94 -20.24 -20.56
CA GLY A 84 20.79 -20.39 -19.11
C GLY A 84 21.42 -19.27 -18.30
N LYS A 85 21.70 -18.11 -18.91
CA LYS A 85 22.27 -16.95 -18.22
C LYS A 85 21.23 -16.19 -17.39
N ILE A 86 19.96 -16.36 -17.74
CA ILE A 86 18.80 -15.84 -17.01
C ILE A 86 18.13 -17.03 -16.31
N ASP A 87 18.49 -17.26 -15.05
CA ASP A 87 17.89 -18.31 -14.22
C ASP A 87 16.44 -17.98 -13.87
N TYR A 88 15.48 -18.56 -14.57
CA TYR A 88 14.05 -18.55 -14.17
C TYR A 88 13.78 -19.25 -12.83
N SER A 89 14.71 -20.12 -12.41
CA SER A 89 14.63 -20.82 -11.14
C SER A 89 15.16 -19.99 -9.97
N ARG A 90 15.77 -18.82 -10.22
CA ARG A 90 16.22 -17.93 -9.16
C ARG A 90 14.99 -17.13 -8.71
N PRO A 91 14.43 -17.41 -7.52
CA PRO A 91 13.32 -16.62 -7.03
C PRO A 91 13.78 -15.16 -6.95
N ASN A 92 12.91 -14.24 -7.34
CA ASN A 92 13.22 -12.83 -7.24
C ASN A 92 13.58 -12.53 -5.76
N ALA A 93 14.82 -12.12 -5.52
CA ALA A 93 15.34 -11.87 -4.19
C ALA A 93 14.51 -10.80 -3.46
N GLU A 94 13.90 -9.87 -4.21
CA GLU A 94 12.99 -8.88 -3.67
C GLU A 94 11.66 -9.50 -3.23
N HIS A 95 11.13 -10.48 -3.97
CA HIS A 95 9.87 -11.16 -3.65
C HIS A 95 9.99 -12.09 -2.43
N GLU A 96 11.15 -12.72 -2.21
CA GLU A 96 11.37 -13.48 -0.97
C GLU A 96 11.50 -12.57 0.26
N LYS A 97 12.15 -11.41 0.10
CA LYS A 97 12.22 -10.38 1.15
C LYS A 97 10.84 -9.83 1.45
N GLU A 98 10.05 -9.49 0.44
CA GLU A 98 8.68 -9.00 0.60
C GLU A 98 7.81 -10.01 1.34
N LYS A 99 7.84 -11.29 0.96
CA LYS A 99 7.12 -12.36 1.68
C LYS A 99 7.58 -12.52 3.12
N LYS A 100 8.87 -12.35 3.39
CA LYS A 100 9.41 -12.41 4.76
C LYS A 100 8.92 -11.21 5.58
N GLU A 101 8.96 -10.02 5.01
CA GLU A 101 8.44 -8.81 5.65
C GLU A 101 6.94 -8.87 5.88
N GLU A 102 6.15 -9.41 4.95
CA GLU A 102 4.72 -9.64 5.12
C GLU A 102 4.42 -10.61 6.27
N LYS A 103 5.17 -11.72 6.34
CA LYS A 103 5.07 -12.65 7.47
C LYS A 103 5.44 -11.99 8.78
N GLU A 104 6.55 -11.26 8.83
CA GLU A 104 6.96 -10.54 10.03
C GLU A 104 5.95 -9.45 10.42
N LYS A 105 5.36 -8.73 9.46
CA LYS A 105 4.29 -7.75 9.71
C LYS A 105 3.05 -8.44 10.28
N TYR A 106 2.64 -9.57 9.70
CA TYR A 106 1.51 -10.36 10.18
C TYR A 106 1.75 -10.95 11.57
N GLU A 107 2.95 -11.50 11.81
CA GLU A 107 3.37 -12.01 13.11
C GLU A 107 3.50 -10.90 14.14
N LYS A 108 3.99 -9.72 13.77
CA LYS A 108 3.97 -8.51 14.62
C LYS A 108 2.54 -8.07 14.92
N GLN A 109 1.66 -8.07 13.91
CA GLN A 109 0.26 -7.68 14.04
C GLN A 109 -0.54 -8.63 14.94
N ILE A 110 -0.24 -9.92 14.90
CA ILE A 110 -0.85 -10.92 15.79
C ILE A 110 -0.14 -11.00 17.14
N GLY A 111 1.08 -10.47 17.24
CA GLY A 111 1.88 -10.49 18.46
C GLY A 111 2.74 -11.75 18.63
N TYR A 112 2.80 -12.64 17.64
CA TYR A 112 3.74 -13.78 17.60
C TYR A 112 5.20 -13.31 17.55
N LEU A 113 5.47 -12.22 16.82
CA LEU A 113 6.79 -11.61 16.72
C LEU A 113 6.78 -10.25 17.40
N THR A 114 6.72 -10.25 18.73
CA THR A 114 6.88 -9.06 19.57
C THR A 114 8.34 -8.90 19.96
N TYR A 115 9.04 -7.94 19.35
CA TYR A 115 10.40 -7.62 19.79
C TYR A 115 10.33 -6.87 21.12
N LEU A 116 10.92 -7.48 22.14
CA LEU A 116 11.07 -6.88 23.46
C LEU A 116 11.76 -5.51 23.32
N GLY A 117 11.09 -4.44 23.75
CA GLY A 117 11.64 -3.08 23.70
C GLY A 117 11.14 -2.19 22.55
N GLN A 118 10.29 -2.68 21.63
CA GLN A 118 9.75 -1.82 20.55
C GLN A 118 8.72 -0.79 21.03
N ASP A 119 7.92 -1.16 22.04
CA ASP A 119 6.89 -0.28 22.62
C ASP A 119 7.39 0.48 23.85
N THR A 120 8.70 0.50 24.13
CA THR A 120 9.20 1.31 25.23
C THR A 120 9.05 2.80 24.86
N ASN A 121 8.69 3.58 25.86
CA ASN A 121 8.50 5.02 25.74
C ASN A 121 9.78 5.76 25.30
N GLU A 122 10.93 5.17 25.59
CA GLU A 122 12.25 5.62 25.12
C GLU A 122 12.42 5.45 23.59
N ALA A 123 11.97 4.32 23.02
CA ALA A 123 12.07 4.05 21.59
C ALA A 123 11.04 4.84 20.76
N THR A 124 9.85 5.06 21.33
CA THR A 124 8.79 5.86 20.69
C THR A 124 8.91 7.36 20.94
N GLY A 125 9.83 7.79 21.82
CA GLY A 125 9.99 9.19 22.24
C GLY A 125 8.77 9.77 22.95
N LYS A 126 7.83 8.92 23.38
CA LYS A 126 6.63 9.33 24.10
C LYS A 126 6.98 9.50 25.57
N LYS A 127 6.90 10.73 26.08
CA LYS A 127 7.00 10.96 27.52
C LYS A 127 5.75 10.49 28.22
N ASN A 128 5.94 9.81 29.34
CA ASN A 128 4.84 9.42 30.20
C ASN A 128 4.23 10.63 30.91
N TRP A 129 2.95 10.50 31.31
CA TRP A 129 2.24 11.53 32.09
C TRP A 129 2.91 11.87 33.43
N TYR A 130 3.77 10.98 33.95
CA TYR A 130 4.55 11.19 35.16
C TYR A 130 5.96 11.78 34.91
N GLU A 131 6.44 11.77 33.66
CA GLU A 131 7.72 12.38 33.27
C GLU A 131 7.59 13.88 32.98
N GLU A 132 6.40 14.34 32.61
CA GLU A 132 6.12 15.76 32.35
C GLU A 132 5.01 16.27 33.28
N LEU A 133 5.32 17.32 34.04
CA LEU A 133 4.34 17.95 34.92
C LEU A 133 3.23 18.61 34.06
N PRO A 134 1.94 18.47 34.45
CA PRO A 134 0.85 19.18 33.79
C PRO A 134 1.11 20.69 33.82
N LYS A 135 1.00 21.33 32.64
CA LYS A 135 1.17 22.80 32.53
C LYS A 135 0.14 23.50 33.43
N ARG A 136 0.61 24.16 34.49
CA ARG A 136 -0.26 24.98 35.34
C ARG A 136 -0.51 26.31 34.62
N LEU A 137 -1.68 26.92 34.85
CA LEU A 137 -1.97 28.24 34.27
C LEU A 137 -0.94 29.33 34.65
N THR A 138 -0.21 29.11 35.75
CA THR A 138 0.87 29.97 36.25
C THR A 138 2.21 29.76 35.55
N ASP A 139 2.38 28.67 34.80
CA ASP A 139 3.62 28.31 34.08
C ASP A 139 3.66 28.93 32.68
N THR A 140 3.11 30.15 32.55
CA THR A 140 3.44 31.00 31.41
C THR A 140 4.86 31.50 31.62
N GLU A 141 5.67 31.50 30.56
CA GLU A 141 7.06 31.99 30.59
C GLU A 141 7.11 33.34 31.31
N LYS A 142 8.10 33.53 32.21
CA LYS A 142 8.18 34.63 33.18
C LYS A 142 8.15 36.06 32.58
N ASP A 143 8.13 36.18 31.26
CA ASP A 143 8.15 37.44 30.51
C ASP A 143 7.05 37.55 29.44
N VAL A 144 5.99 36.72 29.49
CA VAL A 144 4.85 36.85 28.57
C VAL A 144 3.80 37.77 29.18
N GLU A 145 3.78 39.01 28.69
CA GLU A 145 2.83 40.03 29.14
C GLU A 145 1.38 39.55 28.92
N ILE A 146 0.61 39.45 30.01
CA ILE A 146 -0.78 39.00 29.97
C ILE A 146 -1.65 40.11 29.36
N GLU A 147 -2.59 39.73 28.49
CA GLU A 147 -3.59 40.62 27.87
C GLU A 147 -3.02 41.75 26.98
N ILE A 148 -1.94 41.50 26.22
CA ILE A 148 -1.37 42.46 25.24
C ILE A 148 -2.44 43.11 24.35
N LYS A 149 -3.48 42.35 23.96
CA LYS A 149 -4.59 42.86 23.14
C LYS A 149 -5.46 43.91 23.85
N LYS A 150 -5.70 43.79 25.16
CA LYS A 150 -6.46 44.80 25.91
C LYS A 150 -5.60 46.02 26.20
N LYS A 151 -4.33 45.81 26.55
CA LYS A 151 -3.36 46.89 26.79
C LYS A 151 -3.15 47.76 25.54
N THR A 152 -3.04 47.14 24.38
CA THR A 152 -2.95 47.86 23.09
C THR A 152 -4.26 48.55 22.69
N LEU A 153 -5.41 48.00 23.06
CA LEU A 153 -6.70 48.65 22.78
C LEU A 153 -6.92 49.87 23.67
N ASN A 154 -6.51 49.78 24.95
CA ASN A 154 -6.69 50.84 25.95
C ASN A 154 -5.51 51.83 26.02
N ASP A 155 -4.54 51.74 25.11
CA ASP A 155 -3.39 52.65 25.10
C ASP A 155 -3.77 54.00 24.45
N PRO A 156 -3.78 55.11 25.21
CA PRO A 156 -4.12 56.43 24.69
C PRO A 156 -3.17 56.88 23.58
N MET A 157 -1.92 56.39 23.52
CA MET A 157 -0.98 56.73 22.44
C MET A 157 -1.40 56.13 21.11
N ILE A 158 -2.06 54.96 21.09
CA ILE A 158 -2.58 54.35 19.88
C ILE A 158 -3.76 55.17 19.35
N ASP A 159 -4.64 55.64 20.23
CA ASP A 159 -5.75 56.50 19.84
C ASP A 159 -5.28 57.90 19.42
N ILE A 160 -4.33 58.50 20.12
CA ILE A 160 -3.69 59.76 19.69
C ILE A 160 -3.04 59.57 18.32
N LYS A 161 -2.38 58.43 18.05
CA LYS A 161 -1.77 58.17 16.73
C LYS A 161 -2.80 58.02 15.62
N LYS A 162 -3.94 57.36 15.89
CA LYS A 162 -5.08 57.32 14.95
C LYS A 162 -5.60 58.72 14.66
N HIS A 163 -5.66 59.59 15.68
CA HIS A 163 -6.21 60.95 15.54
C HIS A 163 -5.21 62.03 15.11
N SER A 164 -3.92 61.77 15.24
CA SER A 164 -2.84 62.69 14.86
C SER A 164 -2.53 62.60 13.36
N THR A 165 -2.77 61.46 12.71
CA THR A 165 -2.56 61.30 11.25
C THR A 165 -3.54 62.10 10.40
N TYR A 166 -4.64 62.62 10.96
CA TYR A 166 -5.57 63.51 10.27
C TYR A 166 -5.00 64.91 9.99
N LYS A 167 -3.81 65.24 10.52
CA LYS A 167 -3.09 66.50 10.24
C LYS A 167 -1.89 66.36 9.31
N ARG A 168 -1.76 65.27 8.55
CA ARG A 168 -0.85 65.23 7.39
C ARG A 168 -1.65 65.41 6.10
N TYR A 169 -1.78 66.68 5.71
CA TYR A 169 -2.14 67.05 4.35
C TYR A 169 -1.26 66.29 3.35
N LYS A 170 -1.93 65.86 2.28
CA LYS A 170 -1.41 65.24 1.06
C LYS A 170 0.10 65.40 0.86
N ASP A 171 0.80 64.28 0.85
CA ASP A 171 1.94 64.14 -0.04
C ASP A 171 1.85 62.81 -0.79
N LYS A 172 1.49 62.91 -2.07
CA LYS A 172 1.58 61.83 -3.04
C LYS A 172 3.07 61.47 -3.18
N LYS A 173 3.54 60.45 -2.46
CA LYS A 173 4.80 59.79 -2.81
C LYS A 173 4.62 58.28 -2.93
N TYR A 174 4.56 57.86 -4.19
CA TYR A 174 5.05 56.62 -4.77
C TYR A 174 4.99 55.38 -3.87
N LYS A 175 3.99 54.53 -4.12
CA LYS A 175 4.02 53.12 -3.70
C LYS A 175 5.23 52.43 -4.31
N LYS A 176 6.36 52.40 -3.59
CA LYS A 176 7.47 51.49 -3.90
C LYS A 176 6.99 50.10 -3.47
N LYS A 177 6.56 49.28 -4.45
CA LYS A 177 6.34 47.85 -4.28
C LYS A 177 7.64 47.23 -3.75
N LYS A 178 7.72 46.96 -2.44
CA LYS A 178 8.67 45.97 -1.95
C LYS A 178 8.10 44.60 -2.36
N HIS A 179 8.66 44.04 -3.42
CA HIS A 179 8.50 42.63 -3.74
C HIS A 179 9.02 41.85 -2.53
N LYS A 180 8.09 41.30 -1.74
CA LYS A 180 8.39 40.25 -0.79
C LYS A 180 8.63 39.01 -1.64
N HIS A 181 9.89 38.60 -1.74
CA HIS A 181 10.24 37.33 -2.35
C HIS A 181 9.76 36.22 -1.40
N SER A 182 8.47 35.87 -1.44
CA SER A 182 8.02 34.61 -0.87
C SER A 182 8.48 33.52 -1.83
N GLU A 183 9.46 32.74 -1.39
CA GLU A 183 9.90 31.53 -2.09
C GLU A 183 8.70 30.71 -2.56
N LYS A 184 8.59 30.53 -3.87
CA LYS A 184 7.80 29.48 -4.50
C LYS A 184 8.35 28.12 -4.05
N LYS A 185 7.91 27.61 -2.91
CA LYS A 185 8.16 26.22 -2.47
C LYS A 185 6.91 25.35 -2.48
N GLU A 186 5.74 25.89 -2.82
CA GLU A 186 4.48 25.13 -2.85
C GLU A 186 4.23 24.42 -4.19
N ASP A 187 4.67 24.97 -5.32
CA ASP A 187 4.40 24.38 -6.65
C ASP A 187 5.07 23.01 -6.86
N ARG A 188 6.26 22.77 -6.27
CA ARG A 188 6.94 21.45 -6.37
C ARG A 188 6.23 20.36 -5.57
N ASN A 189 5.69 20.68 -4.39
CA ASN A 189 5.00 19.69 -3.55
C ASN A 189 3.60 19.36 -4.09
N GLN A 190 2.94 20.29 -4.78
CA GLN A 190 1.69 19.99 -5.48
C GLN A 190 1.89 19.03 -6.66
N SER A 191 3.03 19.10 -7.36
CA SER A 191 3.32 18.16 -8.46
C SER A 191 3.55 16.73 -7.97
N ASN A 192 4.28 16.55 -6.86
CA ASN A 192 4.51 15.23 -6.26
C ASN A 192 3.23 14.62 -5.68
N THR A 193 2.41 15.42 -4.99
CA THR A 193 1.11 14.96 -4.47
C THR A 193 0.10 14.67 -5.60
N ASN A 194 0.17 15.34 -6.74
CA ASN A 194 -0.63 15.01 -7.92
C ASN A 194 -0.19 13.69 -8.58
N ILE A 195 1.12 13.43 -8.68
CA ILE A 195 1.64 12.16 -9.21
C ILE A 195 1.27 10.98 -8.29
N GLU A 196 1.34 11.17 -6.98
CA GLU A 196 0.92 10.15 -6.00
C GLU A 196 -0.57 9.85 -6.07
N LYS A 197 -1.43 10.85 -6.30
CA LYS A 197 -2.86 10.65 -6.56
C LYS A 197 -3.10 9.82 -7.82
N LEU A 198 -2.38 10.12 -8.92
CA LEU A 198 -2.48 9.36 -10.16
C LEU A 198 -1.99 7.90 -10.00
N ARG A 199 -0.97 7.67 -9.17
CA ARG A 199 -0.51 6.31 -8.82
C ARG A 199 -1.55 5.57 -7.98
N ALA A 200 -2.13 6.21 -6.98
CA ALA A 200 -3.18 5.61 -6.15
C ALA A 200 -4.43 5.27 -6.99
N GLU A 201 -4.83 6.17 -7.90
CA GLU A 201 -5.93 5.93 -8.82
C GLU A 201 -5.64 4.77 -9.79
N ARG A 202 -4.42 4.72 -10.37
CA ARG A 202 -3.99 3.58 -11.19
C ARG A 202 -4.06 2.27 -10.41
N LEU A 203 -3.54 2.25 -9.19
CA LEU A 203 -3.47 1.04 -8.36
C LEU A 203 -4.88 0.55 -7.96
N LEU A 204 -5.81 1.47 -7.67
CA LEU A 204 -7.23 1.14 -7.47
C LEU A 204 -7.88 0.56 -8.73
N ARG A 205 -7.58 1.13 -9.92
CA ARG A 205 -8.08 0.60 -11.20
C ARG A 205 -7.55 -0.81 -11.45
N GLU A 206 -6.25 -1.02 -11.31
CA GLU A 206 -5.60 -2.33 -11.47
C GLU A 206 -6.15 -3.36 -10.48
N GLN A 207 -6.39 -2.98 -9.22
CA GLN A 207 -7.04 -3.86 -8.24
C GLN A 207 -8.47 -4.23 -8.65
N SER A 208 -9.28 -3.27 -9.11
CA SER A 208 -10.64 -3.57 -9.56
C SER A 208 -10.69 -4.50 -10.79
N GLU A 209 -9.77 -4.32 -11.73
CA GLU A 209 -9.62 -5.17 -12.91
C GLU A 209 -9.13 -6.56 -12.50
N LYS A 210 -8.16 -6.64 -11.58
CA LYS A 210 -7.67 -7.90 -11.02
C LYS A 210 -8.79 -8.68 -10.34
N LEU A 211 -9.60 -8.04 -9.49
CA LEU A 211 -10.79 -8.67 -8.89
C LEU A 211 -11.77 -9.16 -9.96
N ARG A 212 -12.02 -8.36 -11.00
CA ARG A 212 -12.88 -8.77 -12.11
C ARG A 212 -12.32 -9.99 -12.85
N THR A 213 -11.02 -10.04 -13.12
CA THR A 213 -10.37 -11.20 -13.74
C THR A 213 -10.39 -12.43 -12.85
N GLU A 214 -10.20 -12.25 -11.55
CA GLU A 214 -10.22 -13.31 -10.54
C GLU A 214 -11.62 -13.92 -10.44
N VAL A 215 -12.68 -13.10 -10.44
CA VAL A 215 -14.07 -13.57 -10.49
C VAL A 215 -14.35 -14.39 -11.75
N LEU A 216 -13.85 -13.97 -12.91
CA LEU A 216 -13.99 -14.72 -14.16
C LEU A 216 -13.21 -16.05 -14.11
N LEU A 217 -11.98 -16.03 -13.58
CA LEU A 217 -11.16 -17.24 -13.42
C LEU A 217 -11.77 -18.21 -12.40
N ALA A 218 -12.32 -17.72 -11.29
CA ALA A 218 -13.04 -18.53 -10.31
C ALA A 218 -14.27 -19.20 -10.94
N LYS A 219 -15.01 -18.48 -11.79
CA LYS A 219 -16.12 -19.03 -12.57
C LYS A 219 -15.68 -20.15 -13.51
N VAL A 220 -14.51 -20.03 -14.14
CA VAL A 220 -13.92 -21.06 -15.02
C VAL A 220 -13.39 -22.26 -14.21
N ARG A 221 -12.80 -22.02 -13.04
CA ARG A 221 -12.28 -23.06 -12.14
C ARG A 221 -13.37 -23.83 -11.39
N GLY A 222 -14.60 -23.31 -11.38
CA GLY A 222 -15.71 -23.92 -10.64
C GLY A 222 -15.62 -23.73 -9.12
N GLU A 223 -14.79 -22.79 -8.66
CA GLU A 223 -14.69 -22.44 -7.25
C GLU A 223 -15.96 -21.68 -6.81
N PRO A 224 -16.51 -21.95 -5.61
CA PRO A 224 -17.66 -21.22 -5.11
C PRO A 224 -17.28 -19.75 -4.97
N MET A 225 -17.99 -18.87 -5.70
CA MET A 225 -17.78 -17.43 -5.59
C MET A 225 -17.92 -17.01 -4.13
N PRO A 226 -17.09 -16.07 -3.63
CA PRO A 226 -17.37 -15.43 -2.36
C PRO A 226 -18.75 -14.80 -2.48
N VAL A 227 -19.70 -15.38 -1.76
CA VAL A 227 -21.05 -14.83 -1.63
C VAL A 227 -20.87 -13.46 -1.02
N VAL A 228 -21.03 -12.42 -1.85
CA VAL A 228 -21.19 -11.05 -1.36
C VAL A 228 -22.39 -11.12 -0.45
N THR A 229 -22.15 -11.13 0.86
CA THR A 229 -23.21 -10.92 1.84
C THR A 229 -23.88 -9.62 1.43
N PRO A 230 -25.18 -9.63 1.06
CA PRO A 230 -25.86 -8.43 0.65
C PRO A 230 -25.67 -7.42 1.77
N GLU A 231 -25.05 -6.28 1.45
CA GLU A 231 -24.86 -5.22 2.42
C GLU A 231 -26.21 -4.94 3.05
N ILE A 232 -26.23 -4.98 4.39
CA ILE A 232 -27.41 -4.70 5.20
C ILE A 232 -28.04 -3.43 4.63
N PRO A 233 -29.34 -3.46 4.23
CA PRO A 233 -29.96 -2.29 3.64
C PRO A 233 -29.83 -1.14 4.64
N LYS A 234 -29.08 -0.11 4.25
CA LYS A 234 -28.96 1.14 5.02
C LYS A 234 -30.39 1.57 5.36
N PRO A 235 -30.70 1.87 6.64
CA PRO A 235 -32.06 2.18 7.02
C PRO A 235 -32.55 3.36 6.19
N ALA A 236 -33.60 3.14 5.39
CA ALA A 236 -34.24 4.20 4.64
C ALA A 236 -34.88 5.17 5.65
N ILE A 237 -34.21 6.29 5.91
CA ILE A 237 -34.69 7.31 6.84
C ILE A 237 -35.96 7.93 6.25
N LYS A 238 -37.11 7.61 6.86
CA LYS A 238 -38.40 8.18 6.47
C LYS A 238 -38.40 9.68 6.75
N GLN A 239 -38.55 10.50 5.71
CA GLN A 239 -38.70 11.94 5.82
C GLN A 239 -40.01 12.25 6.58
N LYS A 240 -39.94 13.12 7.59
CA LYS A 240 -41.11 13.50 8.41
C LYS A 240 -42.03 14.51 7.70
N TYR A 241 -41.50 15.26 6.73
CA TYR A 241 -42.19 16.35 6.05
C TYR A 241 -41.98 16.27 4.54
N ASN A 242 -42.98 16.71 3.77
CA ASN A 242 -42.88 16.80 2.31
C ASN A 242 -41.85 17.88 1.92
N SER A 243 -40.85 17.47 1.13
CA SER A 243 -39.75 18.32 0.65
C SER A 243 -40.16 19.57 -0.14
N GLN A 244 -41.38 19.60 -0.70
CA GLN A 244 -41.90 20.75 -1.43
C GLN A 244 -42.26 21.94 -0.53
N PHE A 245 -42.64 21.69 0.73
CA PHE A 245 -43.12 22.72 1.63
C PHE A 245 -42.06 23.16 2.65
N PHE A 246 -41.21 22.24 3.11
CA PHE A 246 -40.16 22.53 4.10
C PHE A 246 -38.84 21.80 3.77
N PRO A 247 -38.12 22.24 2.72
CA PRO A 247 -36.94 21.55 2.21
C PRO A 247 -35.76 21.53 3.18
N GLU A 248 -35.64 22.53 4.07
CA GLU A 248 -34.56 22.59 5.05
C GLU A 248 -34.69 21.49 6.12
N ILE A 249 -35.91 21.27 6.61
CA ILE A 249 -36.21 20.27 7.64
C ILE A 249 -36.21 18.86 7.05
N ALA A 250 -36.71 18.69 5.82
CA ALA A 250 -36.69 17.41 5.11
C ALA A 250 -35.26 16.89 4.84
N ARG A 251 -34.26 17.78 4.82
CA ARG A 251 -32.85 17.47 4.54
C ARG A 251 -31.95 17.33 5.78
N GLN A 252 -32.46 17.54 6.99
CA GLN A 252 -31.64 17.53 8.21
C GLN A 252 -30.93 16.19 8.48
N ASN A 253 -31.47 15.09 7.97
CA ASN A 253 -30.96 13.73 8.22
C ASN A 253 -30.20 13.12 7.03
N ALA A 254 -30.00 13.87 5.93
CA ALA A 254 -29.20 13.42 4.81
C ALA A 254 -27.72 13.73 5.07
N GLU A 255 -26.85 12.75 4.90
CA GLU A 255 -25.39 12.94 4.98
C GLU A 255 -24.98 14.13 4.11
N ARG A 256 -24.43 15.18 4.73
CA ARG A 256 -23.99 16.38 4.03
C ARG A 256 -22.82 16.00 3.12
N THR A 257 -23.09 15.78 1.84
CA THR A 257 -22.03 15.71 0.84
C THR A 257 -21.27 17.05 0.82
N PRO A 258 -19.94 17.05 0.76
CA PRO A 258 -19.16 18.27 0.79
C PRO A 258 -19.47 19.11 -0.46
N LYS A 259 -20.11 20.27 -0.26
CA LYS A 259 -20.44 21.20 -1.33
C LYS A 259 -19.15 21.71 -1.97
N HIS A 260 -18.95 21.41 -3.25
CA HIS A 260 -17.99 22.12 -4.10
C HIS A 260 -18.31 23.63 -4.07
N SER A 261 -17.26 24.43 -3.87
CA SER A 261 -17.32 25.89 -3.80
C SER A 261 -17.93 26.48 -5.07
N ARG A 262 -18.99 27.27 -4.92
CA ARG A 262 -19.57 28.06 -6.01
C ARG A 262 -18.55 29.10 -6.48
N GLN A 263 -18.15 29.00 -7.74
CA GLN A 263 -17.47 30.06 -8.46
C GLN A 263 -18.44 31.24 -8.60
N ASN A 264 -18.01 32.42 -8.14
CA ASN A 264 -18.72 33.68 -8.34
C ASN A 264 -18.64 34.07 -9.83
N THR A 265 -19.78 34.11 -10.51
CA THR A 265 -19.90 34.84 -11.78
C THR A 265 -20.78 36.07 -11.53
N ALA A 266 -20.12 37.20 -11.30
CA ALA A 266 -20.72 38.52 -11.40
C ALA A 266 -20.54 39.02 -12.83
N SER A 267 -21.61 39.56 -13.43
CA SER A 267 -21.61 40.44 -14.62
C SER A 267 -23.05 40.88 -14.89
N PRO A 268 -23.27 42.02 -15.57
CA PRO A 268 -23.03 43.39 -15.09
C PRO A 268 -24.33 44.14 -14.81
#